data_AF-E4TKM4-F1
#
_entry.id   AF-E4TKM4-F1
#
_cell.length_a   1.000
_cell.length_b   1.000
_cell.length_c   1.000
_cell.angle_alpha   90.00
_cell.angle_beta   90.00
_cell.angle_gamma   90.00
#
_symmetry.space_group_name_H-M   'P 1'
#
loop_
_entity.id
_entity.type
_entity.pdbx_description
1 polymer ?
#
loop_
_entity_poly.entity_id
_entity_poly.type
_entity_poly.pdbx_seq_one_letter_code
_entity_poly.pdbx_strand_id
1 'polypeptide(L)' 'MKSSAVVHEYYKRVFDDYIVLVQVNPIDYSGLELIVHPDKKLEKTKMQFDEDIKEDLEVDEFKPITSLEFNLYLKGLV' A
#
# COMPACT_ATOMS: atom_id res chain seq x y z
N MET A 1 -6.26 20.15 20.18
CA MET A 1 -6.44 20.03 18.72
C MET A 1 -7.22 18.76 18.45
N LYS A 2 -8.32 18.80 17.68
CA LYS A 2 -8.99 17.55 17.24
C LYS A 2 -8.00 16.84 16.31
N SER A 3 -7.61 15.62 16.68
CA SER A 3 -6.89 14.73 15.77
C SER A 3 -7.84 14.46 14.60
N SER A 4 -7.59 15.09 13.45
CA SER A 4 -8.29 14.75 12.23
C SER A 4 -7.88 13.32 11.88
N ALA A 5 -8.84 12.42 11.70
CA ALA A 5 -8.52 11.07 11.25
C ALA A 5 -7.93 11.17 9.85
N VAL A 6 -6.66 10.79 9.70
CA VAL A 6 -5.98 10.76 8.40
C VAL A 6 -6.46 9.54 7.63
N VAL A 7 -7.09 9.77 6.49
CA VAL A 7 -7.49 8.70 5.58
C VAL A 7 -6.32 8.43 4.65
N HIS A 8 -5.75 7.23 4.77
CA HIS A 8 -4.67 6.81 3.89
C HIS A 8 -5.23 6.40 2.53
N GLU A 9 -4.40 6.49 1.51
CA GLU A 9 -4.66 5.97 0.18
C GLU A 9 -3.98 4.60 0.03
N TYR A 10 -4.58 3.73 -0.77
CA TYR A 10 -4.16 2.33 -0.89
C TYR A 10 -4.11 1.91 -2.36
N TYR A 11 -3.05 1.22 -2.71
CA TYR A 11 -2.73 0.84 -4.07
C TYR A 11 -2.28 -0.62 -4.12
N LYS A 12 -2.55 -1.30 -5.24
CA LYS A 12 -2.15 -2.69 -5.46
C LYS A 12 -1.68 -2.91 -6.89
N ARG A 13 -0.62 -3.71 -7.04
CA ARG A 13 -0.21 -4.31 -8.30
C ARG A 13 -0.01 -5.81 -8.12
N VAL A 14 -0.46 -6.58 -9.11
CA VAL A 14 -0.31 -8.03 -9.14
C VAL A 14 0.74 -8.35 -10.19
N PHE A 15 1.77 -9.07 -9.79
CA PHE A 15 2.79 -9.64 -10.66
C PHE A 15 2.56 -11.16 -10.80
N ASP A 16 3.31 -11.80 -11.70
CA ASP A 16 3.16 -13.25 -11.95
C ASP A 16 3.53 -14.08 -10.71
N ASP A 17 4.44 -13.59 -9.88
CA ASP A 17 5.05 -14.31 -8.77
C ASP A 17 4.86 -13.66 -7.39
N TYR A 18 4.27 -12.47 -7.29
CA TYR A 18 3.91 -11.83 -6.02
C TYR A 18 2.88 -10.70 -6.20
N ILE A 19 2.34 -10.20 -5.09
CA ILE A 19 1.47 -9.02 -5.07
C ILE A 19 2.17 -7.93 -4.26
N VAL A 20 2.17 -6.70 -4.77
CA VAL A 20 2.63 -5.52 -4.04
C VAL A 20 1.45 -4.66 -3.67
N LEU A 21 1.39 -4.23 -2.41
CA LEU A 21 0.41 -3.26 -1.92
C LEU A 21 1.12 -2.09 -1.26
N VAL A 22 0.64 -0.87 -1.53
CA VAL A 22 1.21 0.35 -0.98
C VAL A 22 0.11 1.12 -0.26
N GLN A 23 0.38 1.51 1.00
CA GLN A 23 -0.41 2.45 1.77
C GLN A 23 0.35 3.77 1.84
N VAL A 24 -0.29 4.89 1.50
CA VAL A 24 0.30 6.23 1.53
C VAL A 24 -0.53 7.14 2.43
N ASN A 25 0.12 7.83 3.37
CA ASN A 25 -0.46 8.97 4.07
C ASN A 25 -0.35 10.20 3.15
N PRO A 26 -1.45 10.80 2.69
CA PRO A 26 -1.40 11.90 1.73
C PRO A 26 -0.94 13.25 2.33
N ILE A 27 -0.71 13.32 3.65
CA ILE A 27 -0.30 14.56 4.32
C ILE A 27 1.23 14.64 4.43
N ASP A 28 1.87 13.53 4.79
CA ASP A 28 3.30 13.48 5.08
C ASP A 28 4.06 12.43 4.27
N TYR A 29 3.39 11.72 3.35
CA TYR A 29 3.95 10.67 2.50
C TYR A 29 4.62 9.51 3.25
N SER A 30 4.34 9.36 4.54
CA SER A 30 4.69 8.14 5.27
C SER A 30 3.79 7.00 4.84
N GLY A 31 4.29 5.77 4.91
CA GLY A 31 3.47 4.63 4.49
C GLY A 31 4.05 3.27 4.75
N LEU A 32 3.38 2.28 4.16
CA LEU A 32 3.70 0.87 4.29
C LEU A 32 3.59 0.18 2.94
N GLU A 33 4.65 -0.51 2.56
CA GLU A 33 4.65 -1.46 1.46
C GLU A 33 4.49 -2.88 2.00
N LEU A 34 3.68 -3.68 1.30
CA LEU A 34 3.51 -5.11 1.51
C LEU A 34 3.92 -5.86 0.25
N ILE A 35 4.75 -6.90 0.40
CA ILE A 35 5.00 -7.89 -0.65
C ILE A 35 4.42 -9.22 -0.18
N VAL A 36 3.45 -9.74 -0.93
CA VAL A 36 2.76 -11.00 -0.66
C VAL A 36 3.27 -12.04 -1.65
N HIS A 37 3.99 -13.03 -1.14
CA HIS A 37 4.51 -14.14 -1.92
C HIS A 37 3.44 -15.25 -2.08
N PRO A 38 3.56 -16.15 -3.08
CA PRO A 38 2.57 -17.19 -3.35
C PRO A 38 2.44 -18.23 -2.22
N ASP A 39 3.50 -18.38 -1.42
CA ASP A 39 3.54 -19.21 -0.21
C ASP A 39 2.89 -18.53 1.01
N LYS A 40 2.24 -17.39 0.81
CA LYS A 40 1.64 -16.52 1.83
C LYS A 40 2.66 -15.88 2.78
N LYS A 41 3.95 -15.91 2.45
CA LYS A 41 4.94 -15.09 3.16
C LYS A 41 4.64 -13.61 2.88
N LEU A 42 4.63 -12.82 3.94
CA LEU A 42 4.32 -11.40 3.90
C LEU A 42 5.53 -10.59 4.37
N GLU A 43 6.06 -9.77 3.49
CA GLU A 43 7.09 -8.77 3.82
C GLU A 43 6.44 -7.41 4.00
N LYS A 44 6.98 -6.62 4.94
CA LYS A 44 6.41 -5.34 5.37
C LYS A 44 7.52 -4.32 5.51
N THR A 45 7.45 -3.25 4.72
CA THR A 45 8.47 -2.20 4.73
C THR A 45 7.80 -0.86 5.02
N LYS A 46 8.17 -0.22 6.13
CA LYS A 46 7.78 1.17 6.37
C LYS A 46 8.62 2.07 5.49
N MET A 47 7.98 3.00 4.80
CA MET A 47 8.63 3.85 3.82
C MET A 47 8.23 5.30 4.03
N GLN A 48 9.12 6.19 3.62
CA GLN A 48 8.87 7.61 3.47
C GLN A 48 8.97 7.89 1.98
N PHE A 49 7.84 8.17 1.36
CA PHE A 49 7.79 8.52 -0.06
C PHE A 49 8.04 10.02 -0.23
N ASP A 50 8.37 10.43 -1.45
CA ASP A 50 8.39 11.82 -1.86
C ASP A 50 7.03 12.24 -2.45
N GLU A 51 6.97 13.45 -2.98
CA GLU A 51 5.74 14.07 -3.48
C GLU A 51 5.25 13.43 -4.79
N ASP A 52 6.14 12.76 -5.52
CA ASP A 52 5.87 12.19 -6.85
C ASP A 52 5.26 10.79 -6.78
N ILE A 53 5.19 10.19 -5.58
CA ILE A 53 4.72 8.82 -5.35
C ILE A 53 3.39 8.47 -6.02
N LYS A 54 2.45 9.42 -6.12
CA LYS A 54 1.15 9.14 -6.75
C LYS A 54 1.29 8.97 -8.26
N GLU A 55 2.12 9.79 -8.88
CA GLU A 55 2.40 9.72 -10.31
C GLU A 55 3.20 8.45 -10.63
N ASP A 56 4.20 8.14 -9.80
CA ASP A 56 4.99 6.90 -9.91
C ASP A 56 4.10 5.66 -9.82
N LEU A 57 3.20 5.59 -8.84
CA LEU A 57 2.27 4.47 -8.68
C LEU A 57 1.35 4.31 -9.90
N GLU A 58 0.90 5.41 -10.51
CA GLU A 58 0.08 5.37 -11.72
C GLU A 58 0.87 4.88 -12.94
N VAL A 59 2.09 5.39 -13.14
CA VAL A 59 3.02 4.99 -14.20
C VAL A 59 3.42 3.51 -14.05
N ASP A 60 3.61 3.06 -12.81
CA ASP A 60 3.84 1.68 -12.44
C ASP A 60 2.55 0.84 -12.45
N GLU A 61 1.44 1.32 -13.01
CA GLU A 61 0.19 0.59 -13.20
C GLU A 61 -0.47 0.06 -11.91
N PHE A 62 -0.11 0.59 -10.74
CA PHE A 62 -0.83 0.28 -9.51
C PHE A 62 -2.28 0.75 -9.62
N LYS A 63 -3.19 -0.04 -9.08
CA LYS A 63 -4.61 0.27 -9.04
C LYS A 63 -5.04 0.67 -7.64
N PRO A 64 -5.88 1.71 -7.49
CA PRO A 64 -6.42 2.07 -6.19
C PRO A 64 -7.30 0.95 -5.67
N ILE A 65 -7.17 0.66 -4.37
CA ILE A 65 -7.95 -0.36 -3.67
C ILE A 65 -8.54 0.22 -2.39
N THR A 66 -9.40 -0.57 -1.73
CA THR A 66 -9.98 -0.16 -0.45
C THR A 66 -9.04 -0.45 0.71
N SER A 67 -9.21 0.29 1.81
CA SER A 67 -8.55 0.00 3.08
C SER A 67 -8.87 -1.41 3.59
N LEU A 68 -10.08 -1.91 3.33
CA LEU A 68 -10.48 -3.26 3.72
C LEU A 68 -9.62 -4.30 3.01
N GLU A 69 -9.49 -4.19 1.68
CA GLU A 69 -8.69 -5.11 0.89
C GLU A 69 -7.22 -5.13 1.33
N PHE A 70 -6.60 -3.96 1.50
CA PHE A 70 -5.23 -3.86 2.01
C PHE A 70 -5.09 -4.56 3.38
N ASN A 71 -6.05 -4.35 4.28
CA ASN A 71 -6.02 -4.95 5.61
C ASN A 71 -6.22 -6.46 5.60
N LEU A 72 -6.96 -7.02 4.64
CA LEU A 72 -7.07 -8.48 4.50
C LEU A 72 -5.71 -9.10 4.18
N TYR A 73 -4.95 -8.52 3.24
CA TYR A 73 -3.58 -8.95 2.94
C TYR A 73 -2.65 -8.74 4.14
N LEU A 74 -2.72 -7.58 4.80
CA LEU A 74 -1.89 -7.25 5.97
C LEU A 74 -2.05 -8.28 7.12
N LYS A 75 -3.26 -8.84 7.26
CA LYS A 75 -3.63 -9.85 8.26
C LYS A 75 -3.47 -11.29 7.76
N GLY A 76 -3.09 -11.51 6.49
CA GLY A 76 -2.94 -12.83 5.89
C GLY A 76 -4.27 -13.59 5.78
N LEU A 77 -5.38 -12.88 5.59
CA LEU A 77 -6.73 -13.45 5.49
C LEU A 77 -7.15 -13.78 4.05
N VAL A 78 -6.34 -13.39 3.07
CA VAL A 78 -6.48 -13.69 1.64
C VAL A 78 -5.16 -14.22 1.10
#